data_AF-A0A2E7RZ85-F1
#
_entry.id   AF-A0A2E7RZ85-F1
#
_cell.length_a   1.000
_cell.length_b   1.000
_cell.length_c   1.000
_cell.angle_alpha   90.00
_cell.angle_beta   90.00
_cell.angle_gamma   90.00
#
_symmetry.space_group_name_H-M   'P 1'
#
loop_
_entity.id
_entity.type
_entity.pdbx_description
1 polymer ?
#
loop_
_entity_poly.entity_id
_entity_poly.type
_entity_poly.pdbx_seq_one_letter_code
_entity_poly.pdbx_strand_id
1 'polypeptide(L)'
;MRHPYRLLLLSLGLATLLMTRAEAHFLFIRIGGQAEAGRQVDVFFSEIARAGDPLFVPRIAHTKLWMQTTPGKFQPLKVRELPDRLRSRLPAGGAVAVSGECTWGVLVRDVPFLLRYFPGAIHGEAKTLNTLKPRPKVPLQITATVHEDRIEMVALANGKPLPGAMFTTVDDDLVNEELKADKNGRVEFRPDTEGHFCVYTKRVIPGEGVHKGKKYIETRDFATLAFHWPLIASGGDKEAITLFENALAKRANWAQFPGFTAAVVGHVDGRAFGGTARVAADGDVALDIDEKHAVEWVKDQLGSMALHRRAPSPKRPRPVLRFADQDDEHPLGRLLTFVGGAMASSYRVRDGEITVVNRAIGPQHMTITVLDNRPNAEGKSLPRSYSVQYWDGKSGKLLRTQSVQNRWTRVGRFDLPTRLTVTTASQTGLNVRSLRLAKHKLLVKAAR
;
A
#
# COMPACT_ATOMS: atom_id res chain seq x y z
N MET A 1 68.02 -50.18 -1.31
CA MET A 1 67.07 -50.36 -2.44
C MET A 1 65.86 -49.48 -2.20
N ARG A 2 65.47 -48.69 -3.21
CA ARG A 2 64.20 -47.93 -3.38
C ARG A 2 64.03 -46.60 -2.62
N HIS A 3 64.26 -45.51 -3.34
CA HIS A 3 63.42 -44.29 -3.36
C HIS A 3 62.25 -44.51 -4.34
N PRO A 4 61.27 -43.59 -4.53
CA PRO A 4 60.63 -42.59 -3.65
C PRO A 4 59.08 -42.56 -3.83
N TYR A 5 58.33 -41.77 -3.06
CA TYR A 5 57.14 -41.07 -3.60
C TYR A 5 57.01 -39.68 -2.97
N ARG A 6 57.23 -38.66 -3.82
CA ARG A 6 56.90 -37.25 -3.57
C ARG A 6 55.40 -37.06 -3.83
N LEU A 7 54.65 -36.56 -2.85
CA LEU A 7 53.34 -35.97 -3.11
C LEU A 7 53.55 -34.46 -3.32
N LEU A 8 53.48 -34.01 -4.58
CA LEU A 8 53.31 -32.60 -4.92
C LEU A 8 51.80 -32.30 -4.81
N LEU A 9 51.42 -31.50 -3.82
CA LEU A 9 50.10 -30.85 -3.79
C LEU A 9 50.14 -29.63 -4.72
N LEU A 10 49.58 -29.78 -5.91
CA LEU A 10 49.23 -28.66 -6.78
C LEU A 10 47.96 -27.99 -6.23
N SER A 11 48.14 -26.87 -5.53
CA SER A 11 47.05 -25.94 -5.23
C SER A 11 46.69 -25.16 -6.50
N LEU A 12 45.65 -25.60 -7.21
CA LEU A 12 45.03 -24.84 -8.29
C LEU A 12 44.21 -23.70 -7.65
N GLY A 13 44.76 -22.48 -7.66
CA GLY A 13 44.04 -21.28 -7.26
C GLY A 13 42.95 -20.97 -8.28
N LEU A 14 41.69 -21.23 -7.92
CA LEU A 14 40.53 -20.81 -8.68
C LEU A 14 40.35 -19.30 -8.43
N ALA A 15 40.89 -18.46 -9.31
CA ALA A 15 40.62 -17.04 -9.33
C ALA A 15 39.17 -16.82 -9.77
N THR A 16 38.25 -16.69 -8.82
CA THR A 16 36.91 -16.18 -9.07
C THR A 16 37.02 -14.71 -9.48
N LEU A 17 36.89 -14.46 -10.78
CA LEU A 17 36.58 -13.14 -11.31
C LEU A 17 35.22 -12.71 -10.74
N LEU A 18 35.25 -12.01 -9.60
CA LEU A 18 34.15 -11.17 -9.16
C LEU A 18 34.00 -10.07 -10.21
N MET A 19 33.15 -10.31 -11.21
CA MET A 19 32.65 -9.23 -12.05
C MET A 19 31.87 -8.30 -11.12
N THR A 20 32.49 -7.17 -10.78
CA THR A 20 31.79 -6.05 -10.15
C THR A 20 30.72 -5.60 -11.14
N ARG A 21 29.46 -6.01 -10.93
CA ARG A 21 28.34 -5.39 -11.61
C ARG A 21 28.44 -3.90 -11.30
N ALA A 22 28.58 -3.08 -12.33
CA ALA A 22 28.48 -1.64 -12.15
C ALA A 22 27.01 -1.34 -11.87
N GLU A 23 26.62 -1.38 -10.59
CA GLU A 23 25.25 -1.12 -10.12
C GLU A 23 24.87 0.33 -10.42
N ALA A 24 24.18 0.55 -11.55
CA ALA A 24 23.77 1.86 -11.96
C ALA A 24 22.51 2.29 -11.19
N HIS A 25 22.67 3.27 -10.30
CA HIS A 25 21.56 3.82 -9.54
C HIS A 25 20.84 4.93 -10.32
N PHE A 26 19.52 4.85 -10.37
CA PHE A 26 18.66 5.86 -10.97
C PHE A 26 17.57 6.30 -10.00
N LEU A 27 16.94 7.43 -10.32
CA LEU A 27 15.75 7.86 -9.60
C LEU A 27 14.53 7.15 -10.21
N PHE A 28 13.85 6.33 -9.43
CA PHE A 28 12.63 5.65 -9.83
C PHE A 28 11.44 6.07 -8.97
N ILE A 29 10.26 6.12 -9.58
CA ILE A 29 9.00 6.36 -8.88
C ILE A 29 8.26 5.03 -8.76
N ARG A 30 7.77 4.67 -7.58
CA ARG A 30 6.84 3.54 -7.39
C ARG A 30 5.47 4.05 -6.98
N ILE A 31 4.44 3.66 -7.72
CA ILE A 31 3.04 3.93 -7.35
C ILE A 31 2.52 2.70 -6.59
N GLY A 32 2.17 2.89 -5.32
CA GLY A 32 1.58 1.84 -4.49
C GLY A 32 0.08 1.68 -4.72
N GLY A 33 -0.45 0.52 -4.29
CA GLY A 33 -1.88 0.29 -4.16
C GLY A 33 -2.50 1.02 -2.96
N GLN A 34 -3.82 0.89 -2.80
CA GLN A 34 -4.54 1.43 -1.63
C GLN A 34 -4.27 0.55 -0.40
N ALA A 35 -3.32 0.97 0.44
CA ALA A 35 -2.99 0.31 1.69
C ALA A 35 -2.62 1.31 2.78
N GLU A 36 -2.70 0.89 4.04
CA GLU A 36 -2.05 1.52 5.21
C GLU A 36 -2.03 3.05 5.20
N ALA A 37 -3.12 3.67 5.64
CA ALA A 37 -3.36 5.12 5.59
C ALA A 37 -3.53 5.71 4.17
N GLY A 38 -3.63 4.89 3.12
CA GLY A 38 -4.05 5.28 1.77
C GLY A 38 -2.97 5.15 0.70
N ARG A 39 -3.35 5.35 -0.56
CA ARG A 39 -2.46 5.21 -1.71
C ARG A 39 -1.29 6.20 -1.69
N GLN A 40 -0.08 5.69 -1.91
CA GLN A 40 1.15 6.48 -1.90
C GLN A 40 1.89 6.39 -3.23
N VAL A 41 2.78 7.36 -3.43
CA VAL A 41 3.86 7.31 -4.41
C VAL A 41 5.18 7.50 -3.69
N ASP A 42 6.12 6.60 -3.95
CA ASP A 42 7.47 6.61 -3.40
C ASP A 42 8.49 6.96 -4.48
N VAL A 43 9.58 7.61 -4.09
CA VAL A 43 10.75 7.86 -4.95
C VAL A 43 11.96 7.22 -4.31
N PHE A 44 12.66 6.41 -5.09
CA PHE A 44 13.85 5.69 -4.68
C PHE A 44 15.04 6.05 -5.55
N PHE A 45 16.24 5.96 -4.98
CA PHE A 45 17.50 6.06 -5.71
C PHE A 45 18.25 4.73 -5.60
N SER A 46 18.19 3.93 -6.66
CA SER A 46 18.47 2.49 -6.65
C SER A 46 18.48 1.92 -8.06
N GLU A 47 18.79 0.63 -8.22
CA GLU A 47 18.75 -0.08 -9.52
C GLU A 47 17.32 -0.33 -10.01
N ILE A 48 16.37 -0.46 -9.09
CA ILE A 48 14.94 -0.67 -9.34
C ILE A 48 14.09 0.19 -8.41
N ALA A 49 12.78 0.27 -8.62
CA ALA A 49 11.85 1.07 -7.81
C ALA A 49 11.58 0.52 -6.40
N ARG A 50 12.64 0.19 -5.64
CA ARG A 50 12.62 -0.32 -4.26
C ARG A 50 13.61 0.47 -3.41
N ALA A 51 13.55 0.32 -2.09
CA ALA A 51 14.47 1.01 -1.18
C ALA A 51 15.93 0.67 -1.54
N GLY A 52 16.74 1.71 -1.73
CA GLY A 52 18.19 1.62 -1.90
C GLY A 52 18.91 2.08 -0.64
N ASP A 53 20.16 2.51 -0.79
CA ASP A 53 20.94 3.06 0.32
C ASP A 53 20.32 4.39 0.84
N PRO A 54 19.91 4.44 2.12
CA PRO A 54 19.29 5.64 2.71
C PRO A 54 20.21 6.88 2.70
N LEU A 55 21.53 6.71 2.59
CA LEU A 55 22.49 7.82 2.52
C LEU A 55 22.27 8.74 1.29
N PHE A 56 21.59 8.24 0.26
CA PHE A 56 21.26 9.05 -0.92
C PHE A 56 20.00 9.89 -0.78
N VAL A 57 19.13 9.62 0.21
CA VAL A 57 17.86 10.32 0.36
C VAL A 57 18.04 11.84 0.51
N PRO A 58 18.94 12.36 1.36
CA PRO A 58 19.16 13.81 1.45
C PRO A 58 19.61 14.45 0.14
N ARG A 59 20.27 13.70 -0.74
CA ARG A 59 20.71 14.18 -2.06
C ARG A 59 19.59 14.32 -3.07
N ILE A 60 18.47 13.63 -2.84
CA ILE A 60 17.29 13.69 -3.71
C ILE A 60 16.11 14.42 -3.07
N ALA A 61 16.23 14.87 -1.82
CA ALA A 61 15.15 15.49 -1.03
C ALA A 61 14.46 16.69 -1.71
N HIS A 62 15.16 17.39 -2.62
CA HIS A 62 14.61 18.48 -3.43
C HIS A 62 13.89 18.03 -4.71
N THR A 63 13.66 16.73 -4.89
CA THR A 63 12.89 16.19 -6.01
C THR A 63 11.47 16.75 -5.99
N LYS A 64 11.02 17.25 -7.14
CA LYS A 64 9.64 17.71 -7.32
C LYS A 64 8.87 16.69 -8.11
N LEU A 65 7.60 16.49 -7.76
CA LEU A 65 6.71 15.54 -8.41
C LEU A 65 5.42 16.23 -8.87
N TRP A 66 4.86 15.76 -9.98
CA TRP A 66 3.58 16.16 -10.52
C TRP A 66 2.75 14.93 -10.87
N MET A 67 1.52 14.92 -10.39
CA MET A 67 0.48 13.95 -10.72
C MET A 67 -0.35 14.44 -11.91
N GLN A 68 -0.79 13.51 -12.75
CA GLN A 68 -1.79 13.74 -13.78
C GLN A 68 -2.84 12.63 -13.73
N THR A 69 -4.08 13.01 -13.42
CA THR A 69 -5.29 12.14 -13.50
C THR A 69 -6.28 12.64 -14.54
N THR A 70 -6.06 13.85 -15.07
CA THR A 70 -6.85 14.46 -16.14
C THR A 70 -5.90 14.93 -17.23
N PRO A 71 -6.16 14.64 -18.51
CA PRO A 71 -5.27 14.99 -19.61
C PRO A 71 -4.83 16.45 -19.59
N GLY A 72 -3.52 16.68 -19.62
CA GLY A 72 -2.88 18.01 -19.62
C GLY A 72 -2.91 18.77 -18.30
N LYS A 73 -3.61 18.27 -17.25
CA LYS A 73 -3.69 18.93 -15.94
C LYS A 73 -2.70 18.31 -14.95
N PHE A 74 -1.58 18.99 -14.75
CA PHE A 74 -0.52 18.56 -13.84
C PHE A 74 -0.69 19.21 -12.47
N GLN A 75 -0.84 18.38 -11.44
CA GLN A 75 -0.98 18.82 -10.05
C GLN A 75 0.34 18.57 -9.30
N PRO A 76 0.98 19.59 -8.71
CA PRO A 76 2.18 19.37 -7.91
C PRO A 76 1.86 18.54 -6.67
N LEU A 77 2.76 17.63 -6.33
CA LEU A 77 2.65 16.75 -5.18
C LEU A 77 3.53 17.25 -4.02
N LYS A 78 3.00 17.17 -2.79
CA LYS A 78 3.76 17.49 -1.58
C LYS A 78 4.62 16.28 -1.18
N VAL A 79 5.87 16.31 -1.58
CA VAL A 79 6.88 15.30 -1.25
C VAL A 79 7.35 15.47 0.20
N ARG A 80 7.56 14.35 0.89
CA ARG A 80 8.13 14.27 2.24
C ARG A 80 9.30 13.31 2.24
N GLU A 81 10.34 13.66 2.98
CA GLU A 81 11.48 12.79 3.22
C GLU A 81 11.13 11.73 4.27
N LEU A 82 11.47 10.47 3.98
CA LEU A 82 11.45 9.33 4.90
C LEU A 82 12.87 8.75 4.96
N PRO A 83 13.19 7.86 5.92
CA PRO A 83 14.56 7.38 6.09
C PRO A 83 15.22 6.78 4.84
N ASP A 84 14.46 6.10 3.98
CA ASP A 84 14.96 5.32 2.84
C ASP A 84 14.37 5.75 1.49
N ARG A 85 13.49 6.76 1.48
CA ARG A 85 12.74 7.17 0.29
C ARG A 85 12.15 8.56 0.43
N LEU A 86 11.65 9.10 -0.67
CA LEU A 86 10.70 10.20 -0.64
C LEU A 86 9.29 9.66 -0.81
N ARG A 87 8.29 10.29 -0.20
CA ARG A 87 6.88 9.87 -0.30
C ARG A 87 5.94 11.05 -0.54
N SER A 88 4.94 10.83 -1.38
CA SER A 88 3.75 11.68 -1.48
C SER A 88 2.48 10.84 -1.54
N ARG A 89 1.33 11.49 -1.39
CA ARG A 89 0.01 10.86 -1.47
C ARG A 89 -0.56 10.91 -2.87
N LEU A 90 -1.39 9.91 -3.16
CA LEU A 90 -2.20 9.84 -4.36
C LEU A 90 -3.69 9.67 -4.00
N PRO A 91 -4.61 10.00 -4.91
CA PRO A 91 -6.01 9.61 -4.79
C PRO A 91 -6.15 8.09 -4.59
N ALA A 92 -7.18 7.68 -3.84
CA ALA A 92 -7.37 6.29 -3.42
C ALA A 92 -7.43 5.25 -4.55
N GLY A 93 -7.78 5.68 -5.76
CA GLY A 93 -7.89 4.81 -6.93
C GLY A 93 -7.82 5.60 -8.24
N GLY A 94 -8.09 4.89 -9.34
CA GLY A 94 -8.06 5.45 -10.68
C GLY A 94 -6.68 5.50 -11.31
N ALA A 95 -6.68 5.74 -12.62
CA ALA A 95 -5.48 5.87 -13.41
C ALA A 95 -4.73 7.17 -13.10
N VAL A 96 -3.41 7.07 -13.02
CA VAL A 96 -2.53 8.18 -12.69
C VAL A 96 -1.17 8.00 -13.37
N ALA A 97 -0.65 9.10 -13.90
CA ALA A 97 0.75 9.25 -14.25
C ALA A 97 1.42 10.21 -13.27
N VAL A 98 2.61 9.85 -12.79
CA VAL A 98 3.46 10.73 -11.98
C VAL A 98 4.73 11.01 -12.76
N SER A 99 5.15 12.27 -12.78
CA SER A 99 6.42 12.69 -13.36
C SER A 99 7.19 13.51 -12.33
N GLY A 100 8.51 13.49 -12.40
CA GLY A 100 9.36 14.23 -11.49
C GLY A 100 10.52 14.93 -12.17
N GLU A 101 11.23 15.74 -11.39
CA GLU A 101 12.52 16.29 -11.75
C GLU A 101 13.42 16.39 -10.53
N CYS A 102 14.69 16.01 -10.71
CA CYS A 102 15.72 16.13 -9.70
C CYS A 102 17.04 16.48 -10.39
N THR A 103 17.69 17.55 -9.97
CA THR A 103 19.08 17.82 -10.35
C THR A 103 19.98 17.29 -9.24
N TRP A 104 20.70 16.21 -9.50
CA TRP A 104 21.64 15.65 -8.52
C TRP A 104 22.80 16.61 -8.24
N GLY A 105 23.30 17.26 -9.29
CA GLY A 105 24.40 18.21 -9.23
C GLY A 105 25.57 17.78 -10.10
N VAL A 106 26.72 18.42 -9.91
CA VAL A 106 27.93 18.12 -10.67
C VAL A 106 28.67 16.94 -10.04
N LEU A 107 28.91 15.91 -10.84
CA LEU A 107 29.83 14.83 -10.52
C LEU A 107 31.15 15.07 -11.22
N VAL A 108 32.23 15.05 -10.45
CA VAL A 108 33.60 15.17 -10.97
C VAL A 108 34.16 13.75 -11.07
N ARG A 109 34.21 13.24 -12.30
CA ARG A 109 34.95 12.04 -12.70
C ARG A 109 35.95 12.47 -13.79
N ASP A 110 36.42 11.53 -14.62
CA ASP A 110 37.28 11.84 -15.78
C ASP A 110 36.71 12.96 -16.65
N VAL A 111 35.38 12.95 -16.84
CA VAL A 111 34.62 14.05 -17.41
C VAL A 111 33.72 14.65 -16.33
N PRO A 112 33.85 15.94 -15.99
CA PRO A 112 32.92 16.63 -15.10
C PRO A 112 31.56 16.85 -15.78
N PHE A 113 30.48 16.34 -15.19
CA PHE A 113 29.13 16.45 -15.77
C PHE A 113 28.06 16.88 -14.77
N LEU A 114 27.07 17.62 -15.25
CA LEU A 114 25.83 17.89 -14.53
C LEU A 114 24.88 16.70 -14.68
N LEU A 115 24.46 16.11 -13.57
CA LEU A 115 23.55 14.96 -13.55
C LEU A 115 22.11 15.40 -13.22
N ARG A 116 21.16 15.04 -14.09
CA ARG A 116 19.72 15.34 -13.93
C ARG A 116 18.88 14.09 -14.17
N TYR A 117 17.83 13.95 -13.38
CA TYR A 117 16.86 12.87 -13.42
C TYR A 117 15.45 13.39 -13.67
N PHE A 118 14.72 12.69 -14.54
CA PHE A 118 13.34 12.96 -14.92
C PHE A 118 12.51 11.68 -14.77
N PRO A 119 12.21 11.27 -13.53
CA PRO A 119 11.52 10.02 -13.29
C PRO A 119 10.05 10.09 -13.67
N GLY A 120 9.50 8.95 -14.09
CA GLY A 120 8.11 8.76 -14.44
C GLY A 120 7.57 7.45 -13.88
N ALA A 121 6.27 7.41 -13.61
CA ALA A 121 5.57 6.17 -13.32
C ALA A 121 4.11 6.26 -13.77
N ILE A 122 3.53 5.11 -14.11
CA ILE A 122 2.12 4.97 -14.48
C ILE A 122 1.48 3.82 -13.70
N HIS A 123 0.19 3.98 -13.39
CA HIS A 123 -0.64 2.91 -12.84
C HIS A 123 -2.10 3.17 -13.18
N GLY A 124 -2.83 2.15 -13.61
CA GLY A 124 -4.27 2.20 -13.82
C GLY A 124 -4.71 1.66 -15.17
N GLU A 125 -5.98 1.87 -15.47
CA GLU A 125 -6.59 1.44 -16.74
C GLU A 125 -5.89 2.05 -17.96
N ALA A 126 -5.45 1.19 -18.89
CA ALA A 126 -4.76 1.58 -20.12
C ALA A 126 -5.56 2.62 -20.92
N LYS A 127 -6.88 2.44 -21.03
CA LYS A 127 -7.78 3.39 -21.73
C LYS A 127 -7.62 4.82 -21.22
N THR A 128 -7.56 5.02 -19.90
CA THR A 128 -7.40 6.35 -19.31
C THR A 128 -5.96 6.83 -19.43
N LEU A 129 -4.98 5.96 -19.15
CA LEU A 129 -3.56 6.31 -19.24
C LEU A 129 -3.17 6.81 -20.64
N ASN A 130 -3.67 6.16 -21.70
CA ASN A 130 -3.41 6.53 -23.09
C ASN A 130 -3.99 7.89 -23.50
N THR A 131 -4.87 8.48 -22.67
CA THR A 131 -5.36 9.85 -22.91
C THR A 131 -4.48 10.93 -22.27
N LEU A 132 -3.63 10.56 -21.31
CA LEU A 132 -2.79 11.50 -20.58
C LEU A 132 -1.72 12.10 -21.49
N LYS A 133 -1.27 13.31 -21.15
CA LYS A 133 -0.33 14.07 -21.99
C LYS A 133 1.07 14.08 -21.38
N PRO A 134 2.14 14.14 -22.18
CA PRO A 134 3.49 14.36 -21.67
C PRO A 134 3.59 15.68 -20.93
N ARG A 135 4.42 15.78 -19.89
CA ARG A 135 4.62 17.05 -19.19
C ARG A 135 5.34 18.02 -20.13
N PRO A 136 4.86 19.28 -20.29
CA PRO A 136 5.54 20.24 -21.16
C PRO A 136 6.88 20.67 -20.57
N LYS A 137 7.82 21.06 -21.45
CA LYS A 137 9.14 21.63 -21.08
C LYS A 137 10.02 20.71 -20.21
N VAL A 138 9.88 19.39 -20.33
CA VAL A 138 10.79 18.43 -19.69
C VAL A 138 11.97 18.14 -20.62
N PRO A 139 13.23 18.28 -20.16
CA PRO A 139 14.40 18.03 -20.99
C PRO A 139 14.44 16.64 -21.63
N LEU A 140 14.17 15.61 -20.84
CA LEU A 140 14.09 14.22 -21.28
C LEU A 140 12.95 13.53 -20.52
N GLN A 141 12.06 12.80 -21.21
CA GLN A 141 11.02 12.00 -20.57
C GLN A 141 10.71 10.75 -21.40
N ILE A 142 10.23 9.70 -20.75
CA ILE A 142 9.67 8.52 -21.41
C ILE A 142 8.15 8.62 -21.31
N THR A 143 7.47 8.49 -22.44
CA THR A 143 6.00 8.41 -22.49
C THR A 143 5.59 7.01 -22.92
N ALA A 144 4.41 6.55 -22.50
CA ALA A 144 3.94 5.22 -22.82
C ALA A 144 2.51 5.22 -23.38
N THR A 145 2.30 4.38 -24.39
CA THR A 145 0.99 3.91 -24.84
C THR A 145 0.86 2.44 -24.45
N VAL A 146 -0.20 2.09 -23.76
CA VAL A 146 -0.39 0.75 -23.19
C VAL A 146 -1.40 -0.02 -24.03
N HIS A 147 -1.04 -1.23 -24.41
CA HIS A 147 -1.90 -2.19 -25.08
C HIS A 147 -2.15 -3.39 -24.15
N GLU A 148 -2.92 -4.37 -24.62
CA GLU A 148 -3.23 -5.57 -23.84
C GLU A 148 -1.99 -6.45 -23.59
N ASP A 149 -1.14 -6.61 -24.61
CA ASP A 149 0.00 -7.53 -24.62
C ASP A 149 1.36 -6.83 -24.53
N ARG A 150 1.40 -5.50 -24.63
CA ARG A 150 2.64 -4.74 -24.74
C ARG A 150 2.51 -3.30 -24.26
N ILE A 151 3.66 -2.67 -24.06
CA ILE A 151 3.79 -1.24 -23.85
C ILE A 151 4.67 -0.64 -24.95
N GLU A 152 4.17 0.41 -25.57
CA GLU A 152 4.90 1.21 -26.56
C GLU A 152 5.46 2.44 -25.84
N MET A 153 6.78 2.61 -25.86
CA MET A 153 7.46 3.72 -25.20
C MET A 153 8.09 4.66 -26.20
N VAL A 154 8.08 5.96 -25.90
CA VAL A 154 8.72 7.00 -26.73
C VAL A 154 9.60 7.87 -25.86
N ALA A 155 10.86 8.04 -26.25
CA ALA A 155 11.78 8.97 -25.61
C ALA A 155 11.55 10.36 -26.21
N LEU A 156 11.24 11.34 -25.36
CA LEU A 156 11.04 12.72 -25.78
C LEU A 156 12.16 13.61 -25.26
N ALA A 157 12.93 14.18 -26.18
CA ALA A 157 13.89 15.24 -25.96
C ALA A 157 13.21 16.61 -26.14
N ASN A 158 13.02 17.37 -25.04
CA ASN A 158 12.33 18.67 -25.07
C ASN A 158 10.95 18.60 -25.76
N GLY A 159 10.23 17.51 -25.55
CA GLY A 159 8.91 17.27 -26.15
C GLY A 159 8.92 16.75 -27.59
N LYS A 160 10.08 16.55 -28.21
CA LYS A 160 10.23 15.94 -29.54
C LYS A 160 10.77 14.52 -29.44
N PRO A 161 10.36 13.57 -30.30
CA PRO A 161 10.94 12.24 -30.32
C PRO A 161 12.46 12.24 -30.44
N LEU A 162 13.11 11.28 -29.77
CA LEU A 162 14.56 11.09 -29.78
C LEU A 162 14.91 9.77 -30.50
N PRO A 163 15.18 9.81 -31.82
CA PRO A 163 15.53 8.63 -32.59
C PRO A 163 16.80 7.94 -32.09
N GLY A 164 16.84 6.61 -32.15
CA GLY A 164 18.01 5.83 -31.75
C GLY A 164 18.35 5.86 -30.26
N ALA A 165 17.48 6.45 -29.41
CA ALA A 165 17.60 6.35 -27.96
C ALA A 165 17.66 4.88 -27.51
N MET A 166 18.60 4.56 -26.63
CA MET A 166 18.66 3.27 -25.97
C MET A 166 17.79 3.29 -24.73
N PHE A 167 16.92 2.28 -24.62
CA PHE A 167 16.15 1.98 -23.43
C PHE A 167 16.73 0.72 -22.81
N THR A 168 16.88 0.72 -21.50
CA THR A 168 17.15 -0.50 -20.73
C THR A 168 15.96 -0.76 -19.83
N THR A 169 15.32 -1.91 -19.99
CA THR A 169 14.32 -2.41 -19.04
C THR A 169 15.02 -3.21 -17.95
N VAL A 170 14.44 -3.26 -16.76
CA VAL A 170 14.91 -3.98 -15.58
C VAL A 170 13.68 -4.53 -14.87
N ASP A 171 13.63 -5.84 -14.65
CA ASP A 171 12.56 -6.49 -13.88
C ASP A 171 12.89 -6.58 -12.37
N ASP A 172 12.03 -7.25 -11.61
CA ASP A 172 12.20 -7.43 -10.17
C ASP A 172 13.39 -8.35 -9.78
N ASP A 173 13.88 -9.16 -10.73
CA ASP A 173 15.03 -10.07 -10.59
C ASP A 173 16.34 -9.46 -11.14
N LEU A 174 16.30 -8.17 -11.50
CA LEU A 174 17.42 -7.40 -12.09
C LEU A 174 17.89 -7.96 -13.44
N VAL A 175 16.99 -8.60 -14.19
CA VAL A 175 17.23 -8.99 -15.58
C VAL A 175 16.97 -7.78 -16.47
N ASN A 176 17.89 -7.54 -17.40
CA ASN A 176 17.87 -6.38 -18.28
C ASN A 176 17.64 -6.75 -19.74
N GLU A 177 16.85 -5.94 -20.45
CA GLU A 177 16.73 -5.96 -21.90
C GLU A 177 17.07 -4.57 -22.48
N GLU A 178 17.88 -4.53 -23.53
CA GLU A 178 18.18 -3.29 -24.25
C GLU A 178 17.34 -3.17 -25.53
N LEU A 179 16.61 -2.07 -25.65
CA LEU A 179 15.76 -1.75 -26.78
C LEU A 179 16.24 -0.46 -27.45
N LYS A 180 16.45 -0.50 -28.76
CA LYS A 180 16.86 0.68 -29.54
C LYS A 180 15.66 1.32 -30.22
N ALA A 181 15.49 2.62 -30.01
CA ALA A 181 14.40 3.37 -30.61
C ALA A 181 14.51 3.49 -32.12
N ASP A 182 13.36 3.45 -32.79
CA ASP A 182 13.22 3.70 -34.22
C ASP A 182 13.43 5.18 -34.60
N LYS A 183 13.17 5.52 -35.87
CA LYS A 183 13.23 6.90 -36.39
C LYS A 183 12.24 7.87 -35.74
N ASN A 184 11.24 7.37 -35.04
CA ASN A 184 10.23 8.12 -34.30
C ASN A 184 10.49 8.09 -32.79
N GLY A 185 11.68 7.67 -32.34
CA GLY A 185 12.02 7.59 -30.92
C GLY A 185 11.26 6.52 -30.14
N ARG A 186 10.68 5.54 -30.84
CA ARG A 186 9.77 4.52 -30.30
C ARG A 186 10.43 3.18 -30.09
N VAL A 187 10.08 2.49 -29.01
CA VAL A 187 10.32 1.06 -28.77
C VAL A 187 9.02 0.36 -28.38
N GLU A 188 8.89 -0.93 -28.71
CA GLU A 188 7.87 -1.81 -28.13
C GLU A 188 8.53 -2.73 -27.11
N PHE A 189 7.90 -2.89 -25.94
CA PHE A 189 8.32 -3.84 -24.91
C PHE A 189 7.14 -4.76 -24.58
N ARG A 190 7.41 -6.07 -24.52
CA ARG A 190 6.44 -7.12 -24.20
C ARG A 190 6.91 -7.82 -22.93
N PRO A 191 6.43 -7.41 -21.74
CA PRO A 191 6.76 -8.12 -20.52
C PRO A 191 6.26 -9.57 -20.61
N ASP A 192 7.15 -10.52 -20.35
CA ASP A 192 6.88 -11.95 -20.38
C ASP A 192 6.34 -12.48 -19.04
N THR A 193 6.48 -11.68 -17.98
CA THR A 193 6.15 -11.99 -16.60
C THR A 193 5.28 -10.88 -15.98
N GLU A 194 4.54 -11.26 -14.94
CA GLU A 194 3.87 -10.28 -14.08
C GLU A 194 4.87 -9.76 -13.03
N GLY A 195 4.89 -8.44 -12.81
CA GLY A 195 5.81 -7.84 -11.84
C GLY A 195 6.03 -6.35 -12.04
N HIS A 196 6.97 -5.78 -11.29
CA HIS A 196 7.41 -4.41 -11.49
C HIS A 196 8.52 -4.32 -12.53
N PHE A 197 8.36 -3.38 -13.46
CA PHE A 197 9.36 -3.04 -14.45
C PHE A 197 9.83 -1.62 -14.28
N CYS A 198 11.13 -1.44 -14.38
CA CYS A 198 11.81 -0.17 -14.43
C CYS A 198 12.43 -0.01 -15.81
N VAL A 199 12.29 1.16 -16.41
CA VAL A 199 12.88 1.46 -17.71
C VAL A 199 13.66 2.75 -17.58
N TYR A 200 14.85 2.83 -18.16
CA TYR A 200 15.61 4.07 -18.23
C TYR A 200 16.19 4.33 -19.61
N THR A 201 16.37 5.61 -19.91
CA THR A 201 17.10 6.09 -21.09
C THR A 201 17.98 7.27 -20.72
N LYS A 202 19.07 7.46 -21.48
CA LYS A 202 20.09 8.47 -21.23
C LYS A 202 20.25 9.39 -22.43
N ARG A 203 20.49 10.68 -22.16
CA ARG A 203 20.98 11.64 -23.15
C ARG A 203 22.17 12.40 -22.59
N VAL A 204 23.27 12.42 -23.34
CA VAL A 204 24.45 13.26 -23.05
C VAL A 204 24.38 14.49 -23.93
N ILE A 205 24.53 15.67 -23.34
CA ILE A 205 24.51 16.96 -24.02
C ILE A 205 25.86 17.63 -23.78
N PRO A 206 26.71 17.81 -24.80
CA PRO A 206 27.95 18.56 -24.65
C PRO A 206 27.64 20.03 -24.37
N GLY A 207 28.47 20.67 -23.55
CA GLY A 207 28.35 22.09 -23.24
C GLY A 207 28.85 22.42 -21.85
N GLU A 208 29.64 23.49 -21.77
CA GLU A 208 30.16 23.98 -20.50
C GLU A 208 29.10 24.70 -19.68
N GLY A 209 29.20 24.60 -18.36
CA GLY A 209 28.36 25.35 -17.45
C GLY A 209 28.84 25.31 -16.00
N VAL A 210 28.10 26.01 -15.15
CA VAL A 210 28.35 26.07 -13.70
C VAL A 210 27.07 25.77 -12.95
N HIS A 211 27.13 24.85 -11.99
CA HIS A 211 26.02 24.58 -11.08
C HIS A 211 26.51 24.55 -9.63
N LYS A 212 25.95 25.44 -8.79
CA LYS A 212 26.36 25.63 -7.39
C LYS A 212 27.88 25.77 -7.23
N GLY A 213 28.50 26.60 -8.09
CA GLY A 213 29.93 26.88 -8.08
C GLY A 213 30.84 25.81 -8.72
N LYS A 214 30.30 24.67 -9.15
CA LYS A 214 31.07 23.60 -9.81
C LYS A 214 30.92 23.68 -11.33
N LYS A 215 32.05 23.66 -12.05
CA LYS A 215 32.09 23.61 -13.53
C LYS A 215 31.80 22.19 -14.04
N TYR A 216 31.15 22.10 -15.19
CA TYR A 216 30.95 20.87 -15.94
C TYR A 216 31.08 21.13 -17.44
N ILE A 217 31.37 20.10 -18.24
CA ILE A 217 31.53 20.21 -19.70
C ILE A 217 30.48 19.43 -20.50
N GLU A 218 29.64 18.67 -19.81
CA GLU A 218 28.46 18.03 -20.38
C GLU A 218 27.34 17.90 -19.35
N THR A 219 26.12 17.73 -19.83
CA THR A 219 24.96 17.36 -19.02
C THR A 219 24.54 15.94 -19.34
N ARG A 220 24.33 15.11 -18.31
CA ARG A 220 23.77 13.76 -18.42
C ARG A 220 22.36 13.77 -17.88
N ASP A 221 21.40 13.65 -18.79
CA ASP A 221 19.99 13.50 -18.47
C ASP A 221 19.63 12.02 -18.46
N PHE A 222 18.92 11.60 -17.42
CA PHE A 222 18.28 10.29 -17.33
C PHE A 222 16.78 10.47 -17.19
N ALA A 223 16.00 9.79 -18.02
CA ALA A 223 14.58 9.63 -17.82
C ALA A 223 14.29 8.18 -17.44
N THR A 224 13.39 8.00 -16.48
CA THR A 224 12.93 6.67 -16.08
C THR A 224 11.42 6.56 -16.22
N LEU A 225 10.93 5.35 -16.44
CA LEU A 225 9.53 5.00 -16.38
C LEU A 225 9.40 3.70 -15.58
N ALA A 226 8.61 3.71 -14.52
CA ALA A 226 8.32 2.51 -13.73
C ALA A 226 6.83 2.19 -13.74
N PHE A 227 6.51 0.91 -13.79
CA PHE A 227 5.14 0.42 -13.82
C PHE A 227 5.06 -1.02 -13.30
N HIS A 228 3.85 -1.48 -13.00
CA HIS A 228 3.57 -2.89 -12.79
C HIS A 228 2.98 -3.47 -14.09
N TRP A 229 3.29 -4.71 -14.44
CA TRP A 229 2.65 -5.42 -15.54
C TRP A 229 1.92 -6.65 -15.03
N PRO A 230 0.66 -6.90 -15.41
CA PRO A 230 -0.21 -5.93 -16.09
C PRO A 230 -0.47 -4.70 -15.20
N LEU A 231 -0.83 -3.56 -15.82
CA LEU A 231 -1.06 -2.29 -15.09
C LEU A 231 -2.24 -2.34 -14.12
N ILE A 232 -3.20 -3.21 -14.42
CA ILE A 232 -4.29 -3.58 -13.55
C ILE A 232 -4.22 -5.08 -13.42
N ALA A 233 -3.97 -5.54 -12.19
CA ALA A 233 -3.98 -6.96 -11.91
C ALA A 233 -5.37 -7.54 -12.21
N SER A 234 -5.39 -8.68 -12.89
CA SER A 234 -6.59 -9.48 -13.12
C SER A 234 -6.45 -10.83 -12.42
N GLY A 235 -7.58 -11.46 -12.09
CA GLY A 235 -7.59 -12.70 -11.33
C GLY A 235 -7.08 -12.54 -9.88
N GLY A 236 -7.03 -13.65 -9.14
CA GLY A 236 -6.59 -13.67 -7.75
C GLY A 236 -5.64 -14.82 -7.48
N ASP A 237 -4.74 -14.61 -6.53
CA ASP A 237 -3.76 -15.61 -6.09
C ASP A 237 -4.48 -16.63 -5.19
N LYS A 238 -4.35 -17.91 -5.52
CA LYS A 238 -5.04 -18.98 -4.76
C LYS A 238 -4.60 -18.99 -3.30
N GLU A 239 -3.32 -18.72 -3.06
CA GLU A 239 -2.68 -18.65 -1.76
C GLU A 239 -3.21 -17.44 -0.96
N ALA A 240 -3.31 -16.26 -1.58
CA ALA A 240 -3.88 -15.07 -0.95
C ALA A 240 -5.35 -15.28 -0.57
N ILE A 241 -6.14 -15.87 -1.46
CA ILE A 241 -7.55 -16.20 -1.21
C ILE A 241 -7.66 -17.21 -0.05
N THR A 242 -6.85 -18.27 -0.07
CA THR A 242 -6.85 -19.30 0.97
C THR A 242 -6.45 -18.72 2.33
N LEU A 243 -5.40 -17.89 2.38
CA LEU A 243 -4.95 -17.21 3.58
C LEU A 243 -6.06 -16.35 4.20
N PHE A 244 -6.76 -15.57 3.37
CA PHE A 244 -7.87 -14.73 3.82
C PHE A 244 -9.08 -15.53 4.27
N GLU A 245 -9.46 -16.57 3.53
CA GLU A 245 -10.60 -17.44 3.88
C GLU A 245 -10.36 -18.19 5.20
N ASN A 246 -9.13 -18.68 5.42
CA ASN A 246 -8.72 -19.25 6.70
C ASN A 246 -8.85 -18.23 7.83
N ALA A 247 -8.45 -16.99 7.59
CA ALA A 247 -8.58 -15.92 8.57
C ALA A 247 -10.04 -15.57 8.87
N LEU A 248 -10.93 -15.59 7.88
CA LEU A 248 -12.37 -15.44 8.10
C LEU A 248 -12.95 -16.60 8.90
N ALA A 249 -12.53 -17.83 8.62
CA ALA A 249 -13.01 -19.04 9.29
C ALA A 249 -12.55 -19.13 10.76
N LYS A 250 -11.43 -18.49 11.13
CA LYS A 250 -10.95 -18.42 12.52
C LYS A 250 -11.72 -17.42 13.38
N ARG A 251 -12.48 -16.50 12.79
CA ARG A 251 -13.26 -15.49 13.56
C ARG A 251 -14.43 -16.13 14.29
N ALA A 252 -14.60 -15.78 15.56
CA ALA A 252 -15.80 -16.15 16.31
C ALA A 252 -17.03 -15.44 15.74
N ASN A 253 -18.09 -16.20 15.49
CA ASN A 253 -19.36 -15.71 14.94
C ASN A 253 -20.55 -16.19 15.78
N TRP A 254 -21.70 -15.57 15.58
CA TRP A 254 -22.96 -15.95 16.22
C TRP A 254 -23.85 -16.71 15.22
N ALA A 255 -23.47 -17.94 14.90
CA ALA A 255 -24.30 -18.83 14.09
C ALA A 255 -25.63 -19.12 14.79
N GLN A 256 -26.75 -18.97 14.06
CA GLN A 256 -28.12 -19.16 14.59
C GLN A 256 -28.42 -18.30 15.83
N PHE A 257 -27.91 -17.07 15.85
CA PHE A 257 -28.11 -16.12 16.94
C PHE A 257 -29.59 -15.78 17.16
N PRO A 258 -30.13 -15.98 18.38
CA PRO A 258 -31.51 -15.62 18.67
C PRO A 258 -31.67 -14.13 19.04
N GLY A 259 -30.57 -13.43 19.33
CA GLY A 259 -30.59 -12.13 20.00
C GLY A 259 -30.40 -12.24 21.51
N PHE A 260 -30.22 -11.11 22.19
CA PHE A 260 -30.19 -11.03 23.64
C PHE A 260 -30.78 -9.72 24.16
N THR A 261 -31.16 -9.70 25.45
CA THR A 261 -31.34 -8.48 26.24
C THR A 261 -30.29 -8.40 27.34
N ALA A 262 -29.97 -7.19 27.77
CA ALA A 262 -29.07 -6.93 28.89
C ALA A 262 -29.39 -5.58 29.55
N ALA A 263 -29.05 -5.44 30.83
CA ALA A 263 -28.93 -4.14 31.45
C ALA A 263 -27.66 -3.46 30.93
N VAL A 264 -27.71 -2.16 30.66
CA VAL A 264 -26.58 -1.36 30.17
C VAL A 264 -26.36 -0.17 31.09
N VAL A 265 -25.10 0.06 31.46
CA VAL A 265 -24.65 1.26 32.16
C VAL A 265 -23.35 1.75 31.55
N GLY A 266 -23.06 3.04 31.62
CA GLY A 266 -21.83 3.55 31.02
C GLY A 266 -21.61 5.04 31.20
N HIS A 267 -20.64 5.55 30.45
CA HIS A 267 -20.34 6.97 30.37
C HIS A 267 -20.12 7.38 28.92
N VAL A 268 -20.70 8.50 28.51
CA VAL A 268 -20.43 9.18 27.24
C VAL A 268 -20.13 10.64 27.55
N ASP A 269 -18.97 11.13 27.09
CA ASP A 269 -18.58 12.55 27.19
C ASP A 269 -18.73 13.17 28.59
N GLY A 270 -18.35 12.39 29.62
CA GLY A 270 -18.41 12.80 31.03
C GLY A 270 -19.75 12.58 31.73
N ARG A 271 -20.77 12.09 31.03
CA ARG A 271 -22.12 11.86 31.56
C ARG A 271 -22.40 10.37 31.71
N ALA A 272 -22.82 9.98 32.91
CA ALA A 272 -23.24 8.61 33.19
C ALA A 272 -24.62 8.32 32.54
N PHE A 273 -24.86 7.06 32.19
CA PHE A 273 -26.15 6.60 31.70
C PHE A 273 -26.47 5.19 32.21
N GLY A 274 -27.76 4.85 32.24
CA GLY A 274 -28.30 3.55 32.63
C GLY A 274 -29.55 3.18 31.84
N GLY A 275 -29.79 1.88 31.70
CA GLY A 275 -30.96 1.41 30.97
C GLY A 275 -30.91 -0.06 30.57
N THR A 276 -31.61 -0.39 29.49
CA THR A 276 -31.62 -1.71 28.88
C THR A 276 -31.31 -1.67 27.40
N ALA A 277 -30.73 -2.76 26.90
CA ALA A 277 -30.44 -2.97 25.49
C ALA A 277 -31.03 -4.31 25.04
N ARG A 278 -31.62 -4.31 23.85
CA ARG A 278 -32.05 -5.51 23.13
C ARG A 278 -31.33 -5.53 21.78
N VAL A 279 -30.62 -6.62 21.50
CA VAL A 279 -30.05 -6.92 20.19
C VAL A 279 -30.84 -8.08 19.60
N ALA A 280 -31.50 -7.86 18.47
CA ALA A 280 -32.30 -8.86 17.77
C ALA A 280 -31.43 -9.85 16.99
N ALA A 281 -32.05 -10.90 16.45
CA ALA A 281 -31.37 -11.98 15.73
C ALA A 281 -30.64 -11.52 14.45
N ASP A 282 -31.17 -10.49 13.79
CA ASP A 282 -30.59 -9.82 12.62
C ASP A 282 -29.50 -8.79 12.98
N GLY A 283 -29.38 -8.44 14.26
CA GLY A 283 -28.45 -7.44 14.78
C GLY A 283 -29.09 -6.08 15.08
N ASP A 284 -30.39 -5.91 14.87
CA ASP A 284 -31.07 -4.65 15.18
C ASP A 284 -31.03 -4.35 16.68
N VAL A 285 -30.71 -3.10 17.01
CA VAL A 285 -30.51 -2.66 18.40
C VAL A 285 -31.63 -1.71 18.82
N ALA A 286 -32.36 -2.11 19.86
CA ALA A 286 -33.32 -1.28 20.57
C ALA A 286 -32.79 -0.95 21.97
N LEU A 287 -32.91 0.31 22.39
CA LEU A 287 -32.38 0.83 23.64
C LEU A 287 -33.46 1.57 24.41
N ASP A 288 -33.49 1.35 25.72
CA ASP A 288 -34.21 2.18 26.67
C ASP A 288 -33.20 2.70 27.68
N ILE A 289 -32.66 3.90 27.43
CA ILE A 289 -31.61 4.55 28.20
C ILE A 289 -32.11 5.92 28.67
N ASP A 290 -31.80 6.25 29.91
CA ASP A 290 -32.15 7.51 30.60
C ASP A 290 -31.55 8.75 29.90
N GLU A 291 -30.32 8.61 29.43
CA GLU A 291 -29.54 9.67 28.81
C GLU A 291 -29.58 9.61 27.27
N LYS A 292 -30.35 10.53 26.67
CA LYS A 292 -30.64 10.51 25.23
C LYS A 292 -29.43 10.74 24.34
N HIS A 293 -28.42 11.51 24.78
CA HIS A 293 -27.22 11.71 23.96
C HIS A 293 -26.37 10.43 23.83
N ALA A 294 -26.54 9.45 24.74
CA ALA A 294 -25.80 8.19 24.68
C ALA A 294 -26.41 7.18 23.70
N VAL A 295 -27.69 7.32 23.35
CA VAL A 295 -28.47 6.33 22.59
C VAL A 295 -27.83 6.02 21.23
N GLU A 296 -27.50 7.04 20.43
CA GLU A 296 -26.92 6.83 19.10
C GLU A 296 -25.56 6.12 19.20
N TRP A 297 -24.69 6.58 20.10
CA TRP A 297 -23.38 5.97 20.28
C TRP A 297 -23.48 4.51 20.74
N VAL A 298 -24.33 4.20 21.73
CA VAL A 298 -24.53 2.82 22.20
C VAL A 298 -25.11 1.94 21.10
N LYS A 299 -26.06 2.47 20.31
CA LYS A 299 -26.69 1.77 19.19
C LYS A 299 -25.65 1.41 18.12
N ASP A 300 -24.81 2.37 17.73
CA ASP A 300 -23.74 2.18 16.77
C ASP A 300 -22.72 1.13 17.22
N GLN A 301 -22.32 1.16 18.49
CA GLN A 301 -21.36 0.20 19.03
C GLN A 301 -21.93 -1.22 19.04
N LEU A 302 -23.12 -1.42 19.59
CA LEU A 302 -23.74 -2.75 19.65
C LEU A 302 -24.09 -3.27 18.25
N GLY A 303 -24.58 -2.40 17.36
CA GLY A 303 -24.89 -2.74 15.98
C GLY A 303 -23.65 -3.14 15.19
N SER A 304 -22.55 -2.39 15.33
CA SER A 304 -21.26 -2.74 14.72
C SER A 304 -20.74 -4.10 15.22
N MET A 305 -20.81 -4.35 16.53
CA MET A 305 -20.41 -5.64 17.10
C MET A 305 -21.25 -6.79 16.55
N ALA A 306 -22.58 -6.64 16.51
CA ALA A 306 -23.49 -7.64 15.97
C ALA A 306 -23.20 -7.92 14.48
N LEU A 307 -23.04 -6.87 13.67
CA LEU A 307 -22.68 -6.98 12.25
C LEU A 307 -21.38 -7.77 12.06
N HIS A 308 -20.35 -7.49 12.86
CA HIS A 308 -19.08 -8.18 12.76
C HIS A 308 -19.10 -9.60 13.33
N ARG A 309 -20.08 -9.98 14.15
CA ARG A 309 -20.26 -11.36 14.63
C ARG A 309 -21.23 -12.17 13.78
N ARG A 310 -21.95 -11.56 12.82
CA ARG A 310 -22.87 -12.29 11.94
C ARG A 310 -22.15 -13.41 11.20
N ALA A 311 -22.75 -14.60 11.21
CA ALA A 311 -22.24 -15.73 10.44
C ALA A 311 -22.25 -15.41 8.94
N PRO A 312 -21.20 -15.79 8.18
CA PRO A 312 -21.17 -15.59 6.74
C PRO A 312 -22.35 -16.29 6.04
N SER A 313 -22.89 -15.67 4.99
CA SER A 313 -23.87 -16.34 4.13
C SER A 313 -23.21 -17.49 3.36
N PRO A 314 -23.83 -18.69 3.27
CA PRO A 314 -23.31 -19.80 2.46
C PRO A 314 -23.19 -19.44 0.97
N LYS A 315 -23.99 -18.48 0.50
CA LYS A 315 -24.04 -18.06 -0.92
C LYS A 315 -23.13 -16.87 -1.24
N ARG A 316 -22.20 -16.48 -0.34
CA ARG A 316 -21.33 -15.34 -0.64
C ARG A 316 -20.37 -15.68 -1.78
N PRO A 317 -20.17 -14.78 -2.76
CA PRO A 317 -19.11 -14.97 -3.74
C PRO A 317 -17.76 -14.97 -3.02
N ARG A 318 -16.83 -15.81 -3.49
CA ARG A 318 -15.46 -15.77 -2.99
C ARG A 318 -14.80 -14.46 -3.42
N PRO A 319 -14.03 -13.80 -2.52
CA PRO A 319 -13.30 -12.61 -2.90
C PRO A 319 -12.18 -12.95 -3.89
N VAL A 320 -11.90 -12.03 -4.81
CA VAL A 320 -10.70 -12.09 -5.64
C VAL A 320 -9.62 -11.25 -4.95
N LEU A 321 -8.54 -11.89 -4.54
CA LEU A 321 -7.48 -11.31 -3.71
C LEU A 321 -6.11 -11.61 -4.30
N ARG A 322 -5.18 -10.69 -4.08
CA ARG A 322 -3.76 -10.85 -4.42
C ARG A 322 -2.86 -10.38 -3.29
N PHE A 323 -1.61 -10.83 -3.30
CA PHE A 323 -0.57 -10.19 -2.51
C PHE A 323 -0.29 -8.77 -3.04
N ALA A 324 -0.14 -7.80 -2.15
CA ALA A 324 0.05 -6.39 -2.54
C ALA A 324 1.48 -5.87 -2.28
N ASP A 325 2.33 -6.70 -1.68
CA ASP A 325 3.76 -6.50 -1.48
C ASP A 325 4.50 -7.85 -1.53
N GLN A 326 5.83 -7.77 -1.52
CA GLN A 326 6.71 -8.95 -1.49
C GLN A 326 7.20 -9.29 -0.07
N ASP A 327 6.79 -8.52 0.95
CA ASP A 327 7.25 -8.66 2.33
C ASP A 327 6.53 -9.82 3.04
N ASP A 328 7.21 -10.95 3.23
CA ASP A 328 6.75 -12.12 3.98
C ASP A 328 6.97 -12.05 5.48
N GLU A 329 7.89 -11.21 5.92
CA GLU A 329 8.32 -11.13 7.32
C GLU A 329 7.69 -9.97 8.07
N HIS A 330 6.83 -9.17 7.42
CA HIS A 330 6.18 -8.04 8.04
C HIS A 330 5.57 -8.47 9.39
N PRO A 331 5.84 -7.74 10.50
CA PRO A 331 5.40 -8.17 11.84
C PRO A 331 3.89 -8.20 11.99
N LEU A 332 3.13 -7.60 11.08
CA LEU A 332 1.67 -7.71 11.03
C LEU A 332 1.16 -8.75 10.01
N GLY A 333 2.03 -9.44 9.29
CA GLY A 333 1.69 -10.47 8.29
C GLY A 333 1.56 -9.94 6.85
N ARG A 334 1.31 -10.88 5.93
CA ARG A 334 1.24 -10.63 4.47
C ARG A 334 0.15 -9.63 4.13
N LEU A 335 0.47 -8.67 3.27
CA LEU A 335 -0.50 -7.69 2.76
C LEU A 335 -1.28 -8.28 1.58
N LEU A 336 -2.61 -8.25 1.71
CA LEU A 336 -3.57 -8.70 0.71
C LEU A 336 -4.38 -7.51 0.21
N THR A 337 -4.68 -7.46 -1.09
CA THR A 337 -5.58 -6.46 -1.68
C THR A 337 -6.69 -7.13 -2.47
N PHE A 338 -7.88 -6.53 -2.45
CA PHE A 338 -8.99 -6.94 -3.30
C PHE A 338 -8.73 -6.52 -4.75
N VAL A 339 -9.06 -7.41 -5.68
CA VAL A 339 -9.12 -7.12 -7.12
C VAL A 339 -10.59 -6.88 -7.48
N GLY A 340 -10.91 -5.65 -7.88
CA GLY A 340 -12.28 -5.21 -8.13
C GLY A 340 -13.12 -5.01 -6.86
N GLY A 341 -14.33 -4.48 -7.05
CA GLY A 341 -15.28 -4.16 -5.97
C GLY A 341 -15.31 -2.68 -5.56
N ALA A 342 -16.40 -2.26 -4.91
CA ALA A 342 -16.68 -0.85 -4.62
C ALA A 342 -15.86 -0.24 -3.47
N MET A 343 -15.25 -1.06 -2.62
CA MET A 343 -14.41 -0.59 -1.51
C MET A 343 -12.97 -1.02 -1.73
N ALA A 344 -12.10 -0.07 -2.11
CA ALA A 344 -10.66 -0.27 -2.12
C ALA A 344 -10.19 -0.66 -0.70
N SER A 345 -9.98 -1.96 -0.50
CA SER A 345 -9.71 -2.55 0.80
C SER A 345 -8.48 -3.45 0.72
N SER A 346 -7.61 -3.32 1.70
CA SER A 346 -6.48 -4.21 1.91
C SER A 346 -6.43 -4.69 3.35
N TYR A 347 -5.78 -5.83 3.55
CA TYR A 347 -5.75 -6.54 4.81
C TYR A 347 -4.34 -7.03 5.07
N ARG A 348 -3.90 -7.05 6.33
CA ARG A 348 -2.79 -7.92 6.72
C ARG A 348 -3.32 -9.15 7.43
N VAL A 349 -2.71 -10.29 7.13
CA VAL A 349 -3.07 -11.58 7.71
C VAL A 349 -1.82 -12.27 8.25
N ARG A 350 -1.87 -12.67 9.53
CA ARG A 350 -0.80 -13.40 10.23
C ARG A 350 -1.42 -14.49 11.11
N ASP A 351 -0.82 -15.68 11.14
CA ASP A 351 -1.24 -16.79 12.01
C ASP A 351 -2.74 -17.17 11.89
N GLY A 352 -3.27 -17.04 10.67
CA GLY A 352 -4.68 -17.26 10.37
C GLY A 352 -5.62 -16.21 10.98
N GLU A 353 -5.13 -15.01 11.29
CA GLU A 353 -5.92 -13.89 11.80
C GLU A 353 -5.73 -12.64 10.95
N ILE A 354 -6.82 -11.89 10.75
CA ILE A 354 -6.74 -10.53 10.20
C ILE A 354 -6.17 -9.63 11.28
N THR A 355 -5.01 -9.05 11.02
CA THR A 355 -4.29 -8.15 11.93
C THR A 355 -4.49 -6.69 11.55
N VAL A 356 -4.66 -6.39 10.26
CA VAL A 356 -4.89 -5.04 9.76
C VAL A 356 -6.04 -5.03 8.77
N VAL A 357 -6.88 -4.00 8.82
CA VAL A 357 -7.92 -3.71 7.82
C VAL A 357 -7.76 -2.27 7.37
N ASN A 358 -7.64 -2.04 6.07
CA ASN A 358 -7.59 -0.71 5.47
C ASN A 358 -8.80 -0.49 4.58
N ARG A 359 -9.41 0.71 4.65
CA ARG A 359 -10.53 1.11 3.77
C ARG A 359 -10.44 2.58 3.39
N ALA A 360 -10.84 2.91 2.17
CA ALA A 360 -11.26 4.26 1.81
C ALA A 360 -12.77 4.41 2.09
N ILE A 361 -13.15 5.41 2.88
CA ILE A 361 -14.54 5.69 3.26
C ILE A 361 -14.80 7.17 3.01
N GLY A 362 -15.47 7.48 1.89
CA GLY A 362 -15.67 8.86 1.44
C GLY A 362 -14.32 9.60 1.35
N PRO A 363 -14.16 10.77 2.01
CA PRO A 363 -12.92 11.54 1.98
C PRO A 363 -11.86 11.02 2.96
N GLN A 364 -12.10 9.94 3.70
CA GLN A 364 -11.20 9.45 4.74
C GLN A 364 -10.59 8.10 4.40
N HIS A 365 -9.41 7.85 4.95
CA HIS A 365 -8.84 6.52 5.07
C HIS A 365 -8.98 6.02 6.50
N MET A 366 -9.38 4.77 6.66
CA MET A 366 -9.52 4.10 7.93
C MET A 366 -8.60 2.88 7.95
N THR A 367 -7.81 2.75 9.02
CA THR A 367 -7.02 1.55 9.30
C THR A 367 -7.41 1.04 10.67
N ILE A 368 -7.67 -0.25 10.76
CA ILE A 368 -7.86 -0.97 12.02
C ILE A 368 -6.65 -1.86 12.21
N THR A 369 -6.00 -1.77 13.37
CA THR A 369 -4.92 -2.68 13.77
C THR A 369 -5.38 -3.46 14.99
N VAL A 370 -5.48 -4.78 14.83
CA VAL A 370 -5.80 -5.71 15.92
C VAL A 370 -4.56 -5.88 16.79
N LEU A 371 -4.69 -5.54 18.07
CA LEU A 371 -3.60 -5.62 19.04
C LEU A 371 -3.64 -6.93 19.82
N ASP A 372 -4.85 -7.43 20.09
CA ASP A 372 -5.06 -8.62 20.90
C ASP A 372 -6.40 -9.29 20.58
N ASN A 373 -6.33 -10.61 20.41
CA ASN A 373 -7.47 -11.51 20.27
C ASN A 373 -7.42 -12.55 21.38
N ARG A 374 -8.58 -12.95 21.90
CA ARG A 374 -8.72 -14.07 22.82
C ARG A 374 -9.41 -15.24 22.11
N PRO A 375 -8.88 -16.47 22.15
CA PRO A 375 -9.61 -17.64 21.68
C PRO A 375 -10.83 -17.89 22.58
N ASN A 376 -11.97 -18.19 21.96
CA ASN A 376 -13.18 -18.62 22.65
C ASN A 376 -13.16 -20.15 22.92
N ALA A 377 -14.26 -20.70 23.43
CA ALA A 377 -14.33 -22.13 23.75
C ALA A 377 -14.14 -23.05 22.53
N GLU A 378 -14.43 -22.56 21.32
CA GLU A 378 -14.23 -23.29 20.05
C GLU A 378 -12.88 -22.95 19.38
N GLY A 379 -11.96 -22.28 20.09
CA GLY A 379 -10.67 -21.85 19.54
C GLY A 379 -10.76 -20.73 18.50
N LYS A 380 -11.91 -20.04 18.39
CA LYS A 380 -12.14 -18.95 17.45
C LYS A 380 -11.75 -17.60 18.05
N SER A 381 -11.23 -16.70 17.23
CA SER A 381 -10.69 -15.41 17.66
C SER A 381 -11.79 -14.39 17.99
N LEU A 382 -11.79 -13.91 19.23
CA LEU A 382 -12.59 -12.79 19.71
C LEU A 382 -11.71 -11.55 19.92
N PRO A 383 -12.03 -10.41 19.31
CA PRO A 383 -11.24 -9.20 19.49
C PRO A 383 -11.30 -8.70 20.93
N ARG A 384 -10.14 -8.53 21.57
CA ARG A 384 -10.02 -7.98 22.91
C ARG A 384 -9.56 -6.53 22.88
N SER A 385 -8.64 -6.18 22.00
CA SER A 385 -8.28 -4.79 21.74
C SER A 385 -7.78 -4.53 20.33
N TYR A 386 -8.09 -3.35 19.82
CA TYR A 386 -7.64 -2.87 18.53
C TYR A 386 -7.60 -1.35 18.52
N SER A 387 -6.79 -0.78 17.62
CA SER A 387 -6.81 0.66 17.32
C SER A 387 -7.50 0.90 15.98
N VAL A 388 -8.18 2.04 15.86
CA VAL A 388 -8.70 2.55 14.60
C VAL A 388 -8.16 3.95 14.37
N GLN A 389 -7.44 4.14 13.29
CA GLN A 389 -6.92 5.43 12.88
C GLN A 389 -7.69 5.94 11.67
N TYR A 390 -7.99 7.23 11.67
CA TYR A 390 -8.66 7.92 10.58
C TYR A 390 -7.76 9.01 10.04
N TRP A 391 -7.54 9.03 8.73
CA TRP A 391 -6.77 10.07 8.04
C TRP A 391 -7.63 10.79 7.02
N ASP A 392 -7.35 12.07 6.82
CA ASP A 392 -7.86 12.81 5.67
C ASP A 392 -7.23 12.23 4.39
N GLY A 393 -8.06 11.82 3.43
CA GLY A 393 -7.62 11.12 2.23
C GLY A 393 -6.83 12.00 1.27
N LYS A 394 -7.02 13.32 1.31
CA LYS A 394 -6.31 14.28 0.45
C LYS A 394 -4.94 14.67 1.02
N SER A 395 -4.91 15.10 2.27
CA SER A 395 -3.71 15.64 2.94
C SER A 395 -2.89 14.59 3.68
N GLY A 396 -3.52 13.48 4.07
CA GLY A 396 -2.91 12.46 4.91
C GLY A 396 -2.81 12.79 6.38
N LYS A 397 -3.42 13.90 6.81
CA LYS A 397 -3.40 14.30 8.21
C LYS A 397 -4.15 13.25 9.03
N LEU A 398 -3.52 12.74 10.09
CA LEU A 398 -4.21 11.92 11.09
C LEU A 398 -5.27 12.78 11.77
N LEU A 399 -6.53 12.37 11.67
CA LEU A 399 -7.69 13.09 12.20
C LEU A 399 -7.94 12.67 13.65
N ARG A 400 -7.95 11.36 13.91
CA ARG A 400 -8.15 10.79 15.24
C ARG A 400 -7.64 9.34 15.28
N THR A 401 -7.34 8.89 16.50
CA THR A 401 -7.11 7.48 16.82
C THR A 401 -8.10 7.06 17.89
N GLN A 402 -8.73 5.90 17.69
CA GLN A 402 -9.59 5.26 18.66
C GLN A 402 -8.92 3.98 19.15
N SER A 403 -8.76 3.81 20.46
CA SER A 403 -8.36 2.55 21.07
C SER A 403 -9.60 1.89 21.65
N VAL A 404 -9.89 0.68 21.19
CA VAL A 404 -11.07 -0.08 21.58
C VAL A 404 -10.65 -1.25 22.45
N GLN A 405 -11.35 -1.45 23.56
CA GLN A 405 -11.17 -2.59 24.46
C GLN A 405 -12.51 -3.27 24.70
N ASN A 406 -12.58 -4.56 24.41
CA ASN A 406 -13.75 -5.40 24.59
C ASN A 406 -13.53 -6.44 25.69
N ARG A 407 -14.61 -6.77 26.39
CA ARG A 407 -14.70 -7.96 27.26
C ARG A 407 -15.95 -8.73 26.88
N TRP A 408 -15.86 -10.05 27.04
CA TRP A 408 -16.85 -11.01 26.58
C TRP A 408 -17.21 -11.96 27.71
N THR A 409 -18.44 -12.46 27.71
CA THR A 409 -18.88 -13.59 28.53
C THR A 409 -19.63 -14.59 27.68
N ARG A 410 -19.50 -15.87 28.00
CA ARG A 410 -20.27 -16.93 27.36
C ARG A 410 -21.68 -16.99 27.95
N VAL A 411 -22.71 -16.98 27.10
CA VAL A 411 -24.11 -17.21 27.47
C VAL A 411 -24.70 -18.22 26.49
N GLY A 412 -25.03 -19.42 26.98
CA GLY A 412 -25.29 -20.57 26.12
C GLY A 412 -24.07 -20.86 25.24
N ARG A 413 -24.23 -20.77 23.92
CA ARG A 413 -23.14 -20.93 22.92
C ARG A 413 -22.61 -19.62 22.34
N PHE A 414 -23.03 -18.46 22.87
CA PHE A 414 -22.69 -17.15 22.30
C PHE A 414 -21.75 -16.39 23.24
N ASP A 415 -20.68 -15.85 22.68
CA ASP A 415 -19.81 -14.91 23.38
C ASP A 415 -20.39 -13.49 23.22
N LEU A 416 -21.00 -12.96 24.29
CA LEU A 416 -21.69 -11.68 24.32
C LEU A 416 -20.84 -10.60 24.99
N PRO A 417 -20.95 -9.33 24.57
CA PRO A 417 -20.17 -8.25 25.16
C PRO A 417 -20.55 -7.99 26.62
N THR A 418 -19.58 -7.79 27.49
CA THR A 418 -19.78 -7.36 28.88
C THR A 418 -19.21 -5.98 29.15
N ARG A 419 -18.19 -5.57 28.40
CA ARG A 419 -17.60 -4.24 28.50
C ARG A 419 -17.09 -3.81 27.13
N LEU A 420 -17.30 -2.55 26.82
CA LEU A 420 -16.65 -1.83 25.74
C LEU A 420 -16.10 -0.53 26.30
N THR A 421 -14.87 -0.20 25.93
CA THR A 421 -14.26 1.11 26.20
C THR A 421 -13.63 1.61 24.91
N VAL A 422 -13.95 2.84 24.53
CA VAL A 422 -13.41 3.53 23.36
C VAL A 422 -12.73 4.80 23.86
N THR A 423 -11.41 4.84 23.71
CA THR A 423 -10.60 6.04 23.99
C THR A 423 -10.25 6.71 22.67
N THR A 424 -10.71 7.95 22.47
CA THR A 424 -10.45 8.72 21.26
C THR A 424 -9.44 9.82 21.56
N ALA A 425 -8.31 9.79 20.87
CA ALA A 425 -7.35 10.88 20.82
C ALA A 425 -7.50 11.65 19.50
N SER A 426 -7.63 12.96 19.58
CA SER A 426 -7.73 13.86 18.42
C SER A 426 -7.00 15.18 18.70
N GLN A 427 -7.10 16.15 17.79
CA GLN A 427 -6.58 17.50 18.02
C GLN A 427 -7.28 18.24 19.18
N THR A 428 -8.47 17.81 19.59
CA THR A 428 -9.25 18.44 20.66
C THR A 428 -8.98 17.81 22.03
N GLY A 429 -8.07 16.83 22.13
CA GLY A 429 -7.70 16.16 23.37
C GLY A 429 -8.12 14.69 23.42
N LEU A 430 -8.31 14.19 24.65
CA LEU A 430 -8.63 12.81 24.95
C LEU A 430 -10.08 12.69 25.42
N ASN A 431 -10.85 11.78 24.82
CA ASN A 431 -12.21 11.47 25.21
C ASN A 431 -12.37 9.97 25.46
N VAL A 432 -13.12 9.59 26.48
CA VAL A 432 -13.39 8.19 26.82
C VAL A 432 -14.89 7.96 26.87
N ARG A 433 -15.34 6.96 26.12
CA ARG A 433 -16.71 6.44 26.18
C ARG A 433 -16.68 4.98 26.57
N SER A 434 -17.62 4.57 27.41
CA SER A 434 -17.65 3.18 27.88
C SER A 434 -19.08 2.71 28.11
N LEU A 435 -19.27 1.40 27.99
CA LEU A 435 -20.47 0.72 28.41
C LEU A 435 -20.11 -0.61 29.07
N ARG A 436 -20.96 -1.04 30.00
CA ARG A 436 -20.96 -2.35 30.63
C ARG A 436 -22.33 -2.96 30.43
N LEU A 437 -22.36 -4.21 29.98
CA LEU A 437 -23.58 -5.00 29.92
C LEU A 437 -23.56 -6.06 31.00
N ALA A 438 -24.71 -6.30 31.62
CA ALA A 438 -24.91 -7.33 32.62
C ALA A 438 -26.31 -7.93 32.52
N LYS A 439 -26.55 -9.02 33.26
CA LYS A 439 -27.85 -9.72 33.30
C LYS A 439 -28.32 -10.14 31.89
N HIS A 440 -27.39 -10.63 31.06
CA HIS A 440 -27.69 -11.10 29.71
C HIS A 440 -28.75 -12.21 29.73
N LYS A 441 -29.76 -12.07 28.88
CA LYS A 441 -30.76 -13.12 28.62
C LYS A 441 -30.87 -13.32 27.12
N LEU A 442 -30.72 -14.56 26.64
CA LEU A 442 -30.98 -14.86 25.24
C LEU A 442 -32.46 -14.67 24.95
N LEU A 443 -32.78 -14.18 23.76
CA LEU A 443 -34.17 -14.15 23.31
C LEU A 443 -34.62 -15.59 23.04
N VAL A 444 -35.87 -15.90 23.38
CA VAL A 444 -36.49 -17.16 22.98
C VAL A 444 -36.80 -17.04 21.49
N LYS A 445 -36.43 -18.05 20.69
CA LYS A 445 -36.93 -18.15 19.30
C LYS A 445 -38.45 -18.14 19.39
N ALA A 446 -39.13 -17.20 18.73
CA ALA A 446 -40.56 -17.35 18.48
C ALA A 446 -40.76 -18.74 17.86
N ALA A 447 -41.66 -19.55 18.44
CA ALA A 447 -42.09 -20.79 17.81
C ALA A 447 -42.56 -20.40 16.41
N ARG A 448 -41.89 -20.95 15.39
CA ARG A 448 -42.33 -20.81 14.00
C ARG A 448 -43.29 -21.93 13.68
#